data_AF-A0A1R0ZZK5-F1
#
_entry.id   AF-A0A1R0ZZK5-F1
#
_cell.length_a   1.000
_cell.length_b   1.000
_cell.length_c   1.000
_cell.angle_alpha   90.00
_cell.angle_beta   90.00
_cell.angle_gamma   90.00
#
_symmetry.space_group_name_H-M   'P 1'
#
loop_
_entity.id
_entity.type
_entity.pdbx_description
1 polymer ?
#
loop_
_entity_poly.entity_id
_entity_poly.type
_entity_poly.pdbx_seq_one_letter_code
_entity_poly.pdbx_strand_id
1 'polypeptide(L)'
;MKHEQKKVCLLLNLGGFEARMDENLELAKRYGETVYSLTGEGLVKVEEGTYLVPTSVLVLTPAELFIWGSQINEQLHEEGFEARDAVILAAGKQHRGILPLGTTIAQGIKLGA
;
A
#
# COMPACT_ATOMS: atom_id res chain seq x y z
N MET A 1 0.57 21.83 8.60
CA MET A 1 1.09 20.72 9.43
C MET A 1 2.16 19.99 8.62
N LYS A 2 3.42 19.98 9.08
CA LYS A 2 4.45 19.13 8.47
C LYS A 2 4.00 17.68 8.68
N HIS A 3 3.72 16.94 7.60
CA HIS A 3 3.54 15.50 7.74
C HIS A 3 4.91 14.92 8.07
N GLU A 4 5.03 14.34 9.26
CA GLU A 4 6.22 13.63 9.66
C GLU A 4 6.33 12.39 8.78
N GLN A 5 7.47 12.25 8.09
CA GLN A 5 7.73 11.09 7.24
C GLN A 5 7.70 9.83 8.12
N LYS A 6 7.01 8.80 7.66
CA LYS A 6 6.91 7.50 8.32
C LYS A 6 8.07 6.61 7.91
N LYS A 7 8.30 5.53 8.65
CA LYS A 7 9.30 4.52 8.27
C LYS A 7 8.89 3.82 6.98
N VAL A 8 7.59 3.55 6.82
CA VAL A 8 7.06 2.77 5.70
C VAL A 8 5.91 3.49 4.99
N CYS A 9 5.93 3.46 3.66
CA CYS A 9 4.78 3.78 2.82
C CYS A 9 4.39 2.56 1.99
N LEU A 10 3.15 2.09 2.16
CA LEU A 10 2.57 0.97 1.43
C LEU A 10 1.79 1.49 0.22
N LEU A 11 2.08 0.96 -0.98
CA LEU A 11 1.36 1.32 -2.20
C LEU A 11 0.16 0.40 -2.38
N LEU A 12 -1.03 1.01 -2.48
CA LEU A 12 -2.29 0.31 -2.70
C LEU A 12 -2.95 0.79 -4.00
N ASN A 13 -3.26 -0.14 -4.89
CA ASN A 13 -3.91 0.16 -6.17
C ASN A 13 -5.44 0.05 -6.05
N LEU A 14 -6.13 1.17 -6.25
CA LEU A 14 -7.59 1.28 -6.34
C LEU A 14 -8.09 1.25 -7.79
N GLY A 15 -7.30 0.71 -8.72
CA GLY A 15 -7.54 0.68 -10.16
C GLY A 15 -6.91 1.85 -10.90
N GLY A 16 -5.92 1.58 -11.75
CA GLY A 16 -5.25 2.57 -12.59
C GLY A 16 -4.14 3.36 -11.87
N PHE A 17 -3.48 2.75 -10.88
CA PHE A 17 -2.31 3.33 -10.18
C PHE A 17 -1.20 3.77 -11.16
N GLU A 18 -0.97 2.97 -12.20
CA GLU A 18 0.06 3.16 -13.21
C GLU A 18 -0.14 4.42 -14.07
N ALA A 19 -1.36 4.97 -14.12
CA ALA A 19 -1.66 6.17 -14.90
C ALA A 19 -0.85 7.40 -14.45
N ARG A 20 -0.35 7.40 -13.21
CA ARG A 20 0.49 8.45 -12.63
C ARG A 20 1.62 7.85 -11.80
N MET A 21 2.24 6.80 -12.32
CA MET A 21 3.26 5.99 -11.64
C MET A 21 4.35 6.85 -10.99
N ASP A 22 5.02 7.69 -11.77
CA ASP A 22 6.15 8.50 -11.29
C ASP A 22 5.74 9.44 -10.15
N GLU A 23 4.60 10.10 -10.30
CA GLU A 23 4.07 10.98 -9.26
C GLU A 23 3.68 10.22 -7.99
N ASN A 24 3.12 9.01 -8.13
CA ASN A 24 2.73 8.19 -7.00
C ASN A 24 3.97 7.69 -6.24
N LEU A 25 5.03 7.29 -6.96
CA LEU A 25 6.29 6.89 -6.36
C LEU A 25 7.00 8.07 -5.69
N GLU A 26 7.02 9.24 -6.33
CA GLU A 26 7.57 10.45 -5.74
C GLU A 26 6.82 10.83 -4.46
N LEU A 27 5.49 10.75 -4.47
CA LEU A 27 4.66 11.01 -3.31
C LEU A 27 4.94 10.00 -2.18
N ALA A 28 5.02 8.72 -2.50
CA ALA A 28 5.31 7.66 -1.52
C ALA A 28 6.66 7.89 -0.81
N LYS A 29 7.70 8.25 -1.56
CA LYS A 29 9.03 8.58 -1.01
C LYS A 29 9.05 9.81 -0.10
N ARG A 30 8.06 10.71 -0.21
CA ARG A 30 7.90 11.83 0.73
C ARG A 30 7.22 11.43 2.04
N TYR A 31 6.43 10.35 2.02
CA TYR A 31 5.66 9.88 3.18
C TYR A 31 6.27 8.69 3.90
N GLY A 32 7.11 7.90 3.23
CA GLY A 32 7.83 6.76 3.79
C GLY A 32 9.33 6.86 3.53
N GLU A 33 10.14 6.44 4.48
CA GLU A 33 11.57 6.19 4.26
C GLU A 33 11.77 4.98 3.33
N THR A 34 11.01 3.91 3.58
CA THR A 34 10.94 2.72 2.73
C THR A 34 9.58 2.62 2.07
N VAL A 35 9.56 2.25 0.79
CA VAL A 35 8.33 2.06 0.01
C VAL A 35 8.15 0.58 -0.28
N TYR A 36 6.96 0.04 -0.01
CA TYR A 36 6.58 -1.31 -0.37
C TYR A 36 5.33 -1.30 -1.25
N SER A 37 5.28 -2.19 -2.24
CA SER A 37 4.13 -2.41 -3.09
C SER A 37 3.33 -3.60 -2.58
N LEU A 38 2.01 -3.45 -2.47
CA LEU A 38 1.10 -4.53 -2.11
C LEU A 38 0.69 -5.29 -3.38
N THR A 39 1.43 -6.34 -3.70
CA THR A 39 1.28 -7.13 -4.92
C THR A 39 0.39 -8.35 -4.70
N GLY A 40 0.13 -9.13 -5.74
CA GLY A 40 -0.58 -10.40 -5.64
C GLY A 40 0.25 -11.48 -4.95
N GLU A 41 1.57 -11.33 -4.95
CA GLU A 41 2.52 -12.23 -4.29
C GLU A 41 2.83 -11.77 -2.85
N GLY A 42 2.24 -10.64 -2.42
CA GLY A 42 2.43 -10.06 -1.10
C GLY A 42 3.15 -8.71 -1.12
N LEU A 43 3.81 -8.41 -0.01
CA LEU A 43 4.53 -7.19 0.30
C LEU A 43 5.92 -7.22 -0.35
N VAL A 44 6.15 -6.37 -1.35
CA VAL A 44 7.43 -6.32 -2.07
C VAL A 44 8.06 -4.94 -1.93
N LYS A 45 9.31 -4.88 -1.48
CA LYS A 45 10.05 -3.62 -1.36
C LYS A 45 10.31 -3.01 -2.74
N VAL A 46 10.04 -1.71 -2.86
CA VAL A 46 10.29 -0.94 -4.09
C VAL A 46 11.72 -0.42 -4.05
N GLU A 47 12.60 -1.07 -4.80
CA GLU A 47 13.99 -0.65 -4.99
C GLU A 47 14.10 0.45 -6.06
N GLU A 48 15.20 1.20 -6.02
CA GLU A 48 15.43 2.30 -6.96
C GLU A 48 15.43 1.81 -8.41
N GLY A 49 14.76 2.56 -9.31
CA GLY A 49 14.60 2.20 -10.71
C GLY A 49 13.57 1.08 -11.00
N THR A 50 12.87 0.56 -9.98
CA THR A 50 11.88 -0.51 -10.16
C THR A 50 10.45 0.06 -10.21
N TYR A 51 9.69 -0.32 -11.23
CA TYR A 51 8.28 0.05 -11.38
C TYR A 51 7.38 -1.13 -11.04
N LEU A 52 7.09 -1.29 -9.75
CA LEU A 52 6.31 -2.42 -9.25
C LEU A 52 4.87 -1.99 -8.96
N VAL A 53 3.96 -2.33 -9.87
CA VAL A 53 2.54 -1.96 -9.79
C VAL A 53 1.86 -2.80 -8.71
N PRO A 54 1.17 -2.18 -7.73
CA PRO A 54 0.40 -2.93 -6.74
C PRO A 54 -0.80 -3.61 -7.38
N THR A 55 -1.25 -4.72 -6.81
CA THR A 55 -2.46 -5.41 -7.27
C THR A 55 -3.67 -4.54 -7.02
N SER A 56 -4.52 -4.40 -8.04
CA SER A 56 -5.77 -3.65 -7.91
C SER A 56 -6.74 -4.42 -7.02
N VAL A 57 -7.06 -3.89 -5.85
CA VAL A 57 -8.01 -4.55 -4.93
C VAL A 57 -9.44 -4.57 -5.47
N LEU A 58 -9.74 -3.77 -6.50
CA LEU A 58 -11.07 -3.72 -7.11
C LEU A 58 -11.34 -4.86 -8.09
N VAL A 59 -10.30 -5.57 -8.55
CA VAL A 59 -10.47 -6.71 -9.47
C VAL A 59 -10.47 -8.06 -8.76
N LEU A 60 -10.12 -8.08 -7.47
CA LEU A 60 -10.13 -9.29 -6.67
C LEU A 60 -11.56 -9.65 -6.25
N THR A 61 -11.88 -10.93 -6.34
CA THR A 61 -13.08 -11.50 -5.72
C THR A 61 -13.01 -11.36 -4.20
N PRO A 62 -14.14 -11.44 -3.48
CA PRO A 62 -14.13 -11.39 -2.01
C PRO A 62 -13.20 -12.43 -1.36
N ALA A 63 -13.14 -13.63 -1.92
CA ALA A 63 -12.27 -14.71 -1.42
C ALA A 63 -10.78 -14.39 -1.65
N GLU A 64 -10.41 -13.92 -2.85
CA GLU A 64 -9.04 -13.52 -3.15
C GLU A 64 -8.61 -12.33 -2.29
N LEU A 65 -9.50 -11.35 -2.10
CA LEU A 65 -9.23 -10.17 -1.28
C LEU A 65 -9.03 -10.54 0.19
N PHE A 66 -9.77 -11.52 0.71
CA PHE A 66 -9.56 -12.05 2.06
C PHE A 66 -8.21 -12.74 2.21
N ILE A 67 -7.85 -13.63 1.28
CA ILE A 67 -6.57 -14.34 1.29
C ILE A 67 -5.42 -13.34 1.19
N TRP A 68 -5.49 -12.44 0.21
CA TRP A 68 -4.50 -11.39 0.00
C TRP A 68 -4.36 -10.49 1.24
N GLY A 69 -5.46 -10.04 1.83
CA GLY A 69 -5.44 -9.20 3.04
C GLY A 69 -4.81 -9.92 4.23
N SER A 70 -5.12 -11.21 4.40
CA SER A 70 -4.51 -12.04 5.44
C SER A 70 -3.00 -12.19 5.25
N GLN A 71 -2.57 -12.48 4.02
CA GLN A 71 -1.15 -12.62 3.69
C GLN A 71 -0.38 -11.31 3.92
N ILE A 72 -0.95 -10.18 3.50
CA ILE A 72 -0.32 -8.86 3.72
C ILE A 72 -0.20 -8.58 5.22
N ASN A 73 -1.21 -8.88 6.03
CA ASN A 73 -1.15 -8.66 7.47
C ASN A 73 -0.09 -9.52 8.16
N GLU A 74 0.04 -10.78 7.76
CA GLU A 74 1.09 -11.68 8.25
C GLU A 74 2.48 -11.12 7.93
N GLN A 75 2.72 -10.71 6.69
CA GLN A 75 4.02 -10.14 6.28
C GLN A 75 4.33 -8.80 6.95
N LEU A 76 3.32 -7.92 7.12
CA LEU A 76 3.50 -6.67 7.87
C LEU A 76 3.88 -6.94 9.33
N HIS A 77 3.33 -8.01 9.92
CA HIS A 77 3.68 -8.43 11.27
C HIS A 77 5.08 -9.03 11.36
N GLU A 78 5.47 -9.87 10.39
CA GLU A 78 6.81 -10.47 10.29
C GLU A 78 7.91 -9.41 10.12
N GLU A 79 7.65 -8.35 9.34
CA GLU A 79 8.53 -7.20 9.19
C GLU A 79 8.56 -6.29 10.45
N GLY A 80 7.66 -6.52 11.41
CA GLY A 80 7.60 -5.77 12.67
C GLY A 80 7.02 -4.35 12.53
N PHE A 81 6.22 -4.09 11.49
CA PHE A 81 5.65 -2.75 11.28
C PHE A 81 4.43 -2.51 12.17
N GLU A 82 4.51 -1.50 13.03
CA GLU A 82 3.37 -1.05 13.82
C GLU A 82 2.56 0.03 13.08
N ALA A 83 1.29 0.22 13.48
CA ALA A 83 0.40 1.20 12.86
C ALA A 83 0.93 2.64 12.89
N ARG A 84 1.79 2.98 13.85
CA ARG A 84 2.44 4.30 13.95
C ARG A 84 3.58 4.49 12.96
N ASP A 85 4.15 3.40 12.46
CA ASP A 85 5.37 3.38 11.64
C ASP A 85 5.08 3.39 10.14
N ALA A 86 3.83 3.10 9.75
CA ALA A 86 3.44 2.95 8.36
C ALA A 86 2.20 3.78 7.96
N VAL A 87 2.18 4.19 6.70
CA VAL A 87 1.00 4.77 6.02
C VAL A 87 0.75 4.04 4.71
N ILE A 88 -0.48 4.13 4.22
CA ILE A 88 -0.91 3.56 2.94
C ILE A 88 -1.13 4.72 1.97
N LEU A 89 -0.42 4.72 0.84
CA LEU A 89 -0.76 5.51 -0.34
C LEU A 89 -1.73 4.71 -1.20
N ALA A 90 -3.02 5.01 -1.08
CA ALA A 90 -4.05 4.45 -1.93
C ALA A 90 -4.25 5.33 -3.17
N ALA A 91 -4.05 4.78 -4.36
CA ALA A 91 -4.20 5.53 -5.60
C ALA A 91 -4.91 4.72 -6.69
N GLY A 92 -5.74 5.41 -7.46
CA GLY A 92 -6.33 4.94 -8.70
C GLY A 92 -6.25 6.02 -9.77
N LYS A 93 -6.96 5.82 -10.88
CA LYS A 93 -6.82 6.65 -12.10
C LYS A 93 -7.00 8.16 -11.87
N GLN A 94 -7.94 8.56 -11.01
CA GLN A 94 -8.28 9.97 -10.74
C GLN A 94 -8.17 10.38 -9.28
N HIS A 95 -8.05 9.42 -8.36
CA HIS A 95 -8.08 9.67 -6.92
C HIS A 95 -6.84 9.10 -6.26
N ARG A 96 -6.29 9.83 -5.30
CA ARG A 96 -5.21 9.36 -4.43
C ARG A 96 -5.36 9.93 -3.03
N GLY A 97 -4.92 9.18 -2.03
CA GLY A 97 -4.96 9.59 -0.63
C GLY A 97 -3.94 8.85 0.22
N ILE A 98 -3.52 9.50 1.30
CA ILE A 98 -2.71 8.89 2.35
C ILE A 98 -3.66 8.47 3.47
N LEU A 99 -3.58 7.21 3.86
CA LEU A 99 -4.39 6.59 4.90
C LEU A 99 -3.47 6.04 5.99
N PRO A 100 -3.88 6.05 7.27
CA PRO A 100 -3.14 5.36 8.31
C PRO A 100 -3.21 3.84 8.11
N LEU A 101 -2.18 3.12 8.55
CA LEU A 101 -2.30 1.67 8.72
C LEU A 101 -3.41 1.36 9.74
N GLY A 102 -4.14 0.28 9.53
CA GLY A 102 -5.38 -0.04 10.26
C GLY A 102 -6.63 0.54 9.61
N THR A 103 -6.52 1.22 8.47
CA THR A 103 -7.69 1.65 7.70
C THR A 103 -8.38 0.44 7.07
N THR A 104 -9.70 0.42 7.15
CA THR A 104 -10.53 -0.52 6.39
C THR A 104 -10.51 -0.12 4.92
N ILE A 105 -9.98 -1.01 4.10
CA ILE A 105 -10.00 -0.96 2.64
C ILE A 105 -11.09 -1.90 2.11
N ALA A 106 -11.25 -1.92 0.79
CA ALA A 106 -12.29 -2.64 0.03
C ALA A 106 -12.93 -3.84 0.76
N GLN A 107 -14.27 -3.92 0.71
CA GLN A 107 -15.06 -5.00 1.29
C GLN A 107 -14.79 -5.31 2.78
N GLY A 108 -14.28 -4.34 3.55
CA GLY A 108 -14.12 -4.49 4.99
C GLY A 108 -12.76 -5.01 5.43
N ILE A 109 -11.83 -5.29 4.51
CA ILE A 109 -10.48 -5.76 4.84
C ILE A 109 -9.70 -4.65 5.54
N LYS A 110 -9.04 -4.97 6.64
CA LYS A 110 -8.21 -4.02 7.40
C LYS A 110 -6.75 -4.42 7.29
N LEU A 111 -5.91 -3.52 6.77
CA LEU A 111 -4.46 -3.73 6.66
C LEU A 111 -3.74 -3.30 7.94
N GLY A 112 -2.83 -4.11 8.45
CA GLY A 112 -2.18 -3.96 9.76
C GLY A 112 -3.14 -4.20 10.92
N ALA A 113 -4.04 -5.18 10.76
CA ALA A 113 -4.97 -5.64 11.79
C ALA A 113 -4.36 -6.73 12.67
#